data_AF-A0A3N2C0W2-F1
#
_entry.id   AF-A0A3N2C0W2-F1
#
_cell.length_a   1.000
_cell.length_b   1.000
_cell.length_c   1.000
_cell.angle_alpha   90.00
_cell.angle_beta   90.00
_cell.angle_gamma   90.00
#
_symmetry.space_group_name_H-M   'P 1'
#
loop_
_entity.id
_entity.type
_entity.pdbx_description
1 polymer ?
#
loop_
_entity_poly.entity_id
_entity_poly.type
_entity_poly.pdbx_seq_one_letter_code
_entity_poly.pdbx_strand_id
1 'polypeptide(L)'
;MLLAEAYISHRGPLLAAIQSAYGLRLRDRPLMEMSDLVADLPPGCSLWRAIGGPLAWSAETHMLSLVEYQMRRLAWMQSEDAQKKPPRNAPKPPETPPYAGEVAVQDAHAQRQRAARQRRQQPTQ
;
A
#
# COMPACT_ATOMS: atom_id res chain seq x y z
N MET A 1 14.38 5.78 4.05
CA MET A 1 14.43 4.42 4.61
C MET A 1 15.88 3.98 4.71
N LEU A 2 16.30 3.37 5.81
CA LEU A 2 17.66 2.86 5.94
C LEU A 2 17.76 1.49 5.23
N LEU A 3 18.80 1.29 4.40
CA LEU A 3 19.05 0.02 3.70
C LEU A 3 19.02 -1.20 4.62
N ALA A 4 19.55 -1.06 5.85
CA ALA A 4 19.58 -2.13 6.83
C ALA A 4 18.18 -2.58 7.26
N GLU A 5 17.26 -1.64 7.48
CA GLU A 5 15.88 -1.94 7.86
C GLU A 5 15.14 -2.65 6.72
N ALA A 6 15.31 -2.16 5.49
CA ALA A 6 14.75 -2.78 4.29
C ALA A 6 15.27 -4.21 4.10
N TYR A 7 16.56 -4.44 4.39
CA TYR A 7 17.16 -5.76 4.29
C TYR A 7 16.65 -6.73 5.36
N ILE A 8 16.42 -6.27 6.59
CA ILE A 8 15.91 -7.12 7.68
C ILE A 8 14.43 -7.47 7.45
N SER A 9 13.60 -6.47 7.16
CA SER A 9 12.14 -6.64 7.09
C SER A 9 11.65 -7.10 5.72
N HIS A 10 12.37 -6.76 4.65
CA HIS A 10 11.91 -6.95 3.26
C HIS A 10 13.01 -7.47 2.32
N ARG A 11 13.87 -8.38 2.79
CA ARG A 11 15.03 -8.91 2.04
C ARG A 11 14.70 -9.34 0.61
N GLY A 12 13.67 -10.17 0.43
CA GLY A 12 13.26 -10.70 -0.87
C GLY A 12 12.80 -9.59 -1.83
N PRO A 13 11.79 -8.78 -1.44
CA PRO A 13 11.36 -7.62 -2.21
C PRO A 13 12.47 -6.63 -2.57
N LEU A 14 13.39 -6.37 -1.64
CA LEU A 14 14.57 -5.51 -1.85
C LEU A 14 15.48 -6.06 -2.94
N LEU A 15 15.84 -7.35 -2.84
CA LEU A 15 16.68 -8.01 -3.83
C LEU A 15 16.06 -7.99 -5.23
N ALA A 16 14.76 -8.29 -5.31
CA ALA A 16 14.02 -8.24 -6.58
C ALA A 16 13.98 -6.82 -7.16
N ALA A 17 13.83 -5.79 -6.32
CA ALA A 17 13.77 -4.40 -6.75
C ALA A 17 15.12 -3.94 -7.33
N ILE A 18 16.22 -4.20 -6.62
CA ILE A 18 17.58 -3.83 -7.07
C ILE A 18 17.93 -4.57 -8.37
N GLN A 19 17.65 -5.87 -8.43
CA GLN A 19 17.91 -6.67 -9.63
C GLN A 19 17.08 -6.19 -10.82
N SER A 20 15.81 -5.83 -10.62
CA SER A 20 14.93 -5.36 -11.69
C SER A 20 15.25 -3.94 -12.16
N ALA A 21 15.64 -3.04 -11.26
CA ALA A 21 15.87 -1.63 -11.59
C ALA A 21 17.29 -1.39 -12.13
N TYR A 22 18.29 -2.06 -11.55
CA TYR A 22 19.70 -1.79 -11.84
C TYR A 22 20.45 -3.00 -12.41
N GLY A 23 19.87 -4.20 -12.39
CA GLY A 23 20.56 -5.42 -12.84
C GLY A 23 21.65 -5.92 -11.88
N LEU A 24 21.75 -5.33 -10.68
CA LEU A 24 22.81 -5.59 -9.71
C LEU A 24 22.37 -6.57 -8.60
N ARG A 25 23.35 -7.22 -7.98
CA ARG A 25 23.19 -7.92 -6.70
C ARG A 25 23.62 -7.00 -5.56
N LEU A 26 23.05 -7.21 -4.36
CA LEU A 26 23.36 -6.42 -3.16
C LEU A 26 24.86 -6.39 -2.78
N ARG A 27 25.65 -7.39 -3.20
CA ARG A 27 27.08 -7.50 -2.86
C ARG A 27 28.01 -6.88 -3.91
N ASP A 28 27.46 -6.39 -5.02
CA ASP A 28 28.27 -5.92 -6.15
C ASP A 28 28.86 -4.52 -5.90
N ARG A 29 28.33 -3.79 -4.91
CA ARG A 29 28.70 -2.40 -4.58
C ARG A 29 28.89 -2.21 -3.07
N PRO A 30 29.67 -1.20 -2.65
CA PRO A 30 29.78 -0.83 -1.23
C PRO A 30 28.42 -0.42 -0.64
N LEU A 31 28.27 -0.60 0.67
CA LEU A 31 27.01 -0.42 1.37
C LEU A 31 26.42 1.00 1.21
N MET A 32 27.27 2.02 1.20
CA MET A 32 26.86 3.43 1.04
C MET A 32 26.26 3.69 -0.35
N GLU A 33 26.94 3.24 -1.41
CA GLU A 33 26.42 3.35 -2.78
C GLU A 33 25.11 2.57 -2.93
N MET A 34 25.01 1.41 -2.28
CA MET A 34 23.78 0.62 -2.28
C MET A 34 22.64 1.33 -1.52
N SER A 35 22.93 2.08 -0.46
CA SER A 35 21.90 2.85 0.24
C SER A 35 21.36 4.00 -0.61
N ASP A 36 22.23 4.65 -1.38
CA ASP A 36 21.82 5.71 -2.32
C ASP A 36 20.92 5.13 -3.41
N LEU A 37 21.31 3.99 -4.00
CA LEU A 37 20.50 3.28 -5.00
C LEU A 37 19.13 2.84 -4.45
N VAL A 38 19.06 2.43 -3.20
CA VAL A 38 17.77 2.06 -2.58
C VAL A 38 16.89 3.27 -2.32
N ALA A 39 17.47 4.43 -2.01
CA ALA A 39 16.71 5.68 -1.89
C ALA A 39 16.10 6.11 -3.23
N ASP A 40 16.81 5.84 -4.34
CA ASP A 40 16.39 6.19 -5.70
C ASP A 40 15.58 5.10 -6.42
N LEU A 41 15.14 4.06 -5.71
CA LEU A 41 14.32 3.00 -6.31
C LEU A 41 13.00 3.56 -6.84
N PRO A 42 12.60 3.19 -8.07
CA PRO A 42 11.41 3.74 -8.71
C PRO A 42 10.15 3.36 -7.92
N PRO A 43 9.15 4.27 -7.84
CA PRO A 43 7.88 4.00 -7.21
C PRO A 43 7.18 2.82 -7.89
N GLY A 44 6.49 2.00 -7.09
CA GLY A 44 5.82 0.79 -7.55
C GLY A 44 6.74 -0.41 -7.76
N CYS A 45 8.03 -0.35 -7.41
CA CYS A 45 8.88 -1.53 -7.39
C CYS A 45 8.45 -2.53 -6.29
N SER A 46 8.97 -3.75 -6.32
CA SER A 46 8.61 -4.81 -5.37
C SER A 46 8.82 -4.42 -3.90
N LEU A 47 9.88 -3.65 -3.61
CA LEU A 47 10.17 -3.16 -2.27
C LEU A 47 9.08 -2.22 -1.77
N TRP A 48 8.75 -1.18 -2.53
CA TRP A 48 7.72 -0.22 -2.13
C TRP A 48 6.32 -0.84 -2.07
N ARG A 49 6.02 -1.81 -2.94
CA ARG A 49 4.77 -2.59 -2.84
C ARG A 49 4.68 -3.41 -1.56
N ALA A 50 5.80 -3.96 -1.08
CA ALA A 50 5.83 -4.72 0.16
C ALA A 50 5.73 -3.83 1.41
N ILE A 51 6.27 -2.61 1.34
CA ILE A 51 6.21 -1.62 2.42
C ILE A 51 4.82 -0.95 2.48
N GLY A 52 4.20 -0.73 1.33
CA GLY A 52 2.99 0.07 1.22
C GLY A 52 3.30 1.57 1.16
N GLY A 53 2.28 2.38 1.45
CA GLY A 53 2.37 3.84 1.39
C GLY A 53 2.31 4.41 -0.03
N PRO A 54 2.59 5.72 -0.19
CA PRO A 54 2.44 6.42 -1.47
C PRO A 54 3.34 5.87 -2.60
N LEU A 55 4.55 5.43 -2.26
CA LEU A 55 5.50 4.88 -3.24
C LEU A 55 5.15 3.46 -3.70
N ALA A 56 4.15 2.80 -3.09
CA ALA A 56 3.73 1.47 -3.51
C ALA A 56 3.05 1.46 -4.89
N TRP A 57 2.51 2.60 -5.32
CA TRP A 57 1.97 2.77 -6.65
C TRP A 57 3.03 3.23 -7.63
N SER A 58 3.05 2.62 -8.82
CA SER A 58 3.78 3.22 -9.93
C SER A 58 3.06 4.48 -10.41
N ALA A 59 3.77 5.35 -11.12
CA ALA A 59 3.19 6.57 -11.68
C ALA A 59 2.00 6.24 -12.60
N GLU A 60 2.12 5.22 -13.44
CA GLU A 60 1.07 4.76 -14.36
C GLU A 60 -0.14 4.22 -13.61
N THR A 61 0.09 3.42 -12.55
CA THR A 61 -0.98 2.86 -11.72
C THR A 61 -1.73 3.99 -11.01
N HIS A 62 -1.01 4.97 -10.49
CA HIS A 62 -1.60 6.14 -9.83
C HIS A 62 -2.42 6.97 -10.82
N MET A 63 -1.88 7.29 -12.00
CA MET A 63 -2.60 8.02 -13.04
C MET A 63 -3.85 7.26 -13.49
N LEU A 64 -3.76 5.95 -13.72
CA LEU A 64 -4.91 5.14 -14.11
C LEU A 64 -5.99 5.14 -13.02
N SER A 65 -5.62 5.05 -11.75
CA SER A 65 -6.57 5.12 -10.63
C SER A 65 -7.30 6.47 -10.57
N LEU A 66 -6.61 7.56 -10.90
CA LEU A 66 -7.21 8.89 -10.96
C LEU A 66 -8.18 9.02 -12.14
N VAL A 67 -7.81 8.50 -13.31
CA VAL A 67 -8.70 8.50 -14.50
C VAL A 67 -9.97 7.69 -14.20
N GLU A 68 -9.81 6.50 -13.63
CA GLU A 68 -10.91 5.62 -13.24
C GLU A 68 -11.86 6.32 -12.25
N TYR A 69 -11.30 6.99 -11.23
CA TYR A 69 -12.06 7.79 -10.28
C TYR A 69 -12.83 8.94 -10.95
N GLN A 70 -12.21 9.68 -11.88
CA GLN A 70 -12.90 10.76 -12.60
C GLN A 70 -14.04 10.21 -13.45
N MET A 71 -13.87 9.04 -14.08
CA MET A 71 -14.95 8.38 -14.82
C MET A 71 -16.11 7.99 -13.91
N ARG A 72 -15.82 7.38 -12.74
CA ARG A 72 -16.86 7.06 -11.74
C ARG A 72 -17.61 8.30 -11.28
N ARG A 73 -16.88 9.40 -11.04
CA ARG A 73 -17.46 10.67 -10.61
C ARG A 73 -18.36 11.27 -11.68
N LEU A 74 -17.94 11.27 -12.94
CA LEU A 74 -18.76 11.74 -14.06
C LEU A 74 -20.04 10.93 -14.22
N ALA A 75 -19.95 9.60 -14.09
CA ALA A 75 -21.14 8.74 -14.11
C ALA A 75 -22.06 9.01 -12.91
N TRP A 76 -21.50 9.17 -11.71
CA TRP A 76 -22.26 9.51 -10.51
C TRP A 76 -22.98 10.85 -10.64
N MET A 77 -22.36 11.86 -11.25
CA MET A 77 -22.99 13.18 -11.46
C MET A 77 -24.27 13.12 -12.30
N GLN A 78 -24.45 12.08 -13.12
CA GLN A 78 -25.65 11.85 -13.91
C GLN A 78 -26.72 11.02 -13.18
N SER A 79 -26.41 10.48 -12.00
CA SER A 79 -27.31 9.64 -11.21
C SER A 79 -28.29 10.46 -10.36
N GLU A 80 -29.39 9.83 -9.95
CA GLU A 80 -30.35 10.42 -9.00
C GLU A 80 -29.71 10.77 -7.65
N ASP A 81 -28.68 10.01 -7.24
CA ASP A 81 -27.97 10.24 -5.99
C ASP A 81 -27.22 11.57 -5.95
N ALA A 82 -26.75 12.05 -7.11
CA ALA A 82 -26.16 13.39 -7.24
C ALA A 82 -27.21 14.51 -7.18
N GLN A 83 -28.46 14.22 -7.55
CA GLN A 83 -29.56 15.20 -7.55
C GLN A 83 -30.23 15.37 -6.17
N LYS A 84 -29.97 14.45 -5.22
CA LYS A 84 -30.48 14.53 -3.84
C LYS A 84 -29.88 15.75 -3.11
N LYS A 85 -30.63 16.28 -2.14
CA LYS A 85 -30.18 17.36 -1.23
C LYS A 85 -30.18 16.86 0.22
N PRO A 86 -29.02 16.56 0.84
CA PRO A 86 -27.67 16.61 0.26
C PRO A 86 -27.38 15.44 -0.72
N PRO A 87 -26.39 15.60 -1.62
CA PRO A 87 -25.96 14.52 -2.52
C PRO A 87 -25.51 13.29 -1.73
N ARG A 88 -25.77 12.10 -2.26
CA ARG A 88 -25.45 10.83 -1.60
C ARG A 88 -24.47 10.00 -2.41
N ASN A 89 -23.74 9.12 -1.72
CA ASN A 89 -22.92 8.08 -2.34
C ASN A 89 -21.89 8.58 -3.37
N ALA A 90 -21.36 9.80 -3.20
CA ALA A 90 -20.30 10.30 -4.07
C ALA A 90 -19.09 9.35 -4.04
N PRO A 91 -18.53 8.97 -5.20
CA PRO A 91 -17.29 8.22 -5.25
C PRO A 91 -16.20 8.94 -4.46
N LYS A 92 -15.41 8.18 -3.71
CA LYS A 92 -14.26 8.71 -2.98
C LYS A 92 -13.01 8.66 -3.85
N PRO A 93 -12.09 9.63 -3.71
CA PRO A 93 -10.77 9.54 -4.34
C PRO A 93 -10.07 8.23 -3.96
N PRO A 94 -9.23 7.69 -4.85
CA PRO A 94 -8.48 6.48 -4.54
C PRO A 94 -7.48 6.79 -3.43
N GLU A 95 -7.56 6.05 -2.33
CA GLU A 95 -6.64 6.16 -1.21
C GLU A 95 -5.35 5.41 -1.54
N THR A 96 -4.19 5.98 -1.17
CA THR A 96 -2.92 5.28 -1.33
C THR A 96 -2.89 4.03 -0.48
N PRO A 97 -2.15 2.98 -0.89
CA PRO A 97 -2.04 1.76 -0.09
C PRO A 97 -1.56 2.10 1.33
N PRO A 98 -2.21 1.57 2.38
CA PRO A 98 -1.73 1.77 3.74
C PRO A 98 -0.33 1.18 3.89
N TYR A 99 0.44 1.67 4.87
CA TYR A 99 1.71 1.04 5.19
C TYR A 99 1.47 -0.36 5.76
N ALA A 100 2.33 -1.32 5.43
CA ALA A 100 2.20 -2.70 5.89
C ALA A 100 2.15 -2.79 7.44
N GLY A 101 2.88 -1.92 8.13
CA GLY A 101 2.83 -1.81 9.59
C GLY A 101 1.45 -1.36 10.12
N GLU A 102 0.78 -0.44 9.43
CA GLU A 102 -0.56 0.02 9.80
C GLU A 102 -1.60 -1.09 9.60
N VAL A 103 -1.51 -1.83 8.49
CA VAL A 103 -2.38 -2.98 8.22
C VAL A 103 -2.23 -4.03 9.32
N ALA A 104 -1.00 -4.38 9.69
CA ALA A 104 -0.74 -5.35 10.73
C ALA A 104 -1.33 -4.94 12.10
N VAL A 105 -1.26 -3.64 12.44
CA VAL A 105 -1.86 -3.11 13.68
C VAL A 105 -3.39 -3.20 13.64
N GLN A 106 -4.01 -2.83 12.50
CA GLN A 106 -5.46 -2.90 12.32
C GLN A 106 -5.96 -4.35 12.41
N ASP A 107 -5.27 -5.28 11.77
CA ASP A 107 -5.61 -6.71 11.79
C ASP A 107 -5.48 -7.31 13.19
N ALA A 108 -4.40 -6.98 13.92
CA ALA A 108 -4.22 -7.43 15.30
C ALA A 108 -5.36 -6.93 16.20
N HIS A 109 -5.77 -5.67 16.03
CA HIS A 109 -6.91 -5.13 16.77
C HIS A 109 -8.23 -5.82 16.39
N ALA A 110 -8.48 -6.03 15.11
CA ALA A 110 -9.67 -6.75 14.63
C ALA A 110 -9.71 -8.19 15.15
N GLN A 111 -8.58 -8.90 15.16
CA GLN A 111 -8.46 -10.24 15.73
C GLN A 111 -8.78 -10.26 17.22
N ARG A 112 -8.25 -9.30 18.00
CA ARG A 112 -8.57 -9.17 19.44
C ARG A 112 -10.07 -8.99 19.67
N GLN A 113 -10.73 -8.14 18.87
CA GLN A 113 -12.17 -7.95 18.96
C GLN A 113 -12.96 -9.22 18.61
N ARG A 114 -12.55 -9.94 17.56
CA ARG A 114 -13.18 -11.22 17.17
C ARG A 114 -13.03 -12.27 18.27
N ALA A 115 -11.83 -12.41 18.83
CA ALA A 115 -11.57 -13.33 19.95
C ALA A 115 -12.40 -12.97 21.19
N ALA A 116 -12.51 -11.68 21.52
CA ALA A 116 -13.34 -11.23 22.63
C ALA A 116 -14.84 -11.51 22.40
N ARG A 117 -15.34 -11.34 21.17
CA ARG A 117 -16.72 -11.68 20.81
C ARG A 117 -16.97 -13.18 20.91
N GLN A 118 -16.05 -14.00 20.43
CA GLN A 118 -16.16 -15.46 20.51
C GLN A 118 -16.22 -15.95 21.97
N ARG A 119 -15.38 -15.39 22.86
CA ARG A 119 -15.42 -15.71 24.30
C ARG A 119 -16.76 -15.38 24.96
N ARG A 120 -17.44 -14.32 24.50
CA ARG A 120 -18.77 -13.94 25.01
C ARG A 120 -19.89 -14.87 24.51
N GLN A 121 -19.67 -15.57 23.41
CA GLN A 121 -20.67 -16.43 22.77
C GLN A 121 -20.51 -17.90 23.16
N GLN A 122 -19.42 -18.29 23.82
CA GLN A 122 -19.26 -19.63 24.36
C GLN A 122 -20.11 -19.76 25.65
N PRO A 123 -21.13 -20.65 25.66
CA PRO A 123 -21.90 -20.91 26.87
C PRO A 123 -20.96 -21.56 27.89
N THR A 124 -20.99 -21.06 29.12
CA THR A 124 -20.31 -21.69 30.25
C THR A 124 -20.96 -23.06 30.48
N GLN A 125 -20.22 -24.15 30.21
CA GLN A 125 -20.60 -25.50 30.61
C GLN A 125 -20.21 -25.75 32.07
#